data_AF-N4U2C7-F1
#
_entry.id   AF-N4U2C7-F1
#
_cell.length_a   1.000
_cell.length_b   1.000
_cell.length_c   1.000
_cell.angle_alpha   90.00
_cell.angle_beta   90.00
_cell.angle_gamma   90.00
#
_symmetry.space_group_name_H-M   'P 1'
#
loop_
_entity.id
_entity.type
_entity.pdbx_description
1 polymer ?
#
loop_
_entity_poly.entity_id
_entity_poly.type
_entity_poly.pdbx_seq_one_letter_code
_entity_poly.pdbx_strand_id
1 'polypeptide(L)'
;MASVFYQAVDNSIVKALFQCDNKTGYYTFDTNGKTVVSEIAGAPSVYKETGLAAVKLESPGEYQLHYHDEQRLVNLLSSTNETDWHYNGPVSLMSLDNTALASVHTGSTNISVIWPHRGDYGITVANFKEDNEDKWSLESFPSPFPRSGLTNNSDARDFASRAGEPPPLDPPSSWESWQVNLSIAANLDSQLSVFYIGEDAQLHEYLQQTNGSWIQQASPGANKWPKADDQFGRSAAASPPNFDDMWIYYESGNDVVELYRDRRGLWKDAQITRLTTARNVDPDSGSNGNDGSSGTSSSSEAGETENLTRGAKIGIGIGASVGVLVIAIATWFLLRKRRQTTATTETHEPPELQDTGKVELSDTAKFELSDTAKFELSDTARYELPGDSSFQTS
;
A
#
# COMPACT_ATOMS: atom_id res chain seq x y z
N MET A 1 4.54 16.12 10.06
CA MET A 1 3.11 16.20 9.70
C MET A 1 2.72 14.84 9.14
N ALA A 2 1.48 14.40 9.38
CA ALA A 2 0.88 13.27 8.68
C ALA A 2 0.09 13.79 7.48
N SER A 3 0.05 13.01 6.40
CA SER A 3 -0.86 13.24 5.28
C SER A 3 -1.96 12.21 5.38
N VAL A 4 -3.22 12.66 5.42
CA VAL A 4 -4.40 11.79 5.37
C VAL A 4 -5.06 12.00 4.01
N PHE A 5 -5.34 10.90 3.33
CA PHE A 5 -6.09 10.91 2.07
C PHE A 5 -7.51 10.42 2.34
N TYR A 6 -8.51 11.10 1.79
CA TYR A 6 -9.92 10.70 1.92
C TYR A 6 -10.71 11.07 0.67
N GLN A 7 -11.82 10.37 0.45
CA GLN A 7 -12.85 10.75 -0.51
C GLN A 7 -13.79 11.78 0.12
N ALA A 8 -14.00 12.91 -0.56
CA ALA A 8 -14.97 13.92 -0.19
C ALA A 8 -16.38 13.59 -0.73
N VAL A 9 -17.38 14.36 -0.28
CA VAL A 9 -18.80 14.14 -0.62
C VAL A 9 -19.12 14.35 -2.11
N ASP A 10 -18.26 15.09 -2.82
CA ASP A 10 -18.28 15.28 -4.28
C ASP A 10 -17.50 14.20 -5.04
N ASN A 11 -17.19 13.08 -4.38
CA ASN A 11 -16.33 11.98 -4.80
C ASN A 11 -14.85 12.33 -5.01
N SER A 12 -14.45 13.60 -4.91
CA SER A 12 -13.06 14.01 -5.13
C SER A 12 -12.11 13.41 -4.07
N ILE A 13 -10.87 13.13 -4.47
CA ILE A 13 -9.86 12.62 -3.55
C ILE A 13 -9.05 13.80 -3.02
N VAL A 14 -8.98 13.90 -1.69
CA VAL A 14 -8.38 15.02 -0.98
C VAL A 14 -7.21 14.54 -0.13
N LYS A 15 -6.08 15.25 -0.23
CA LYS A 15 -4.98 15.22 0.73
C LYS A 15 -5.21 16.30 1.79
N ALA A 16 -5.12 15.92 3.05
CA ALA A 16 -5.12 16.83 4.19
C ALA A 16 -3.87 16.62 5.05
N LEU A 17 -3.23 17.72 5.45
CA LEU A 17 -2.10 17.69 6.38
C LEU A 17 -2.55 17.86 7.83
N PHE A 18 -1.96 17.06 8.70
CA PHE A 18 -2.16 17.13 10.15
C PHE A 18 -0.81 17.28 10.86
N GLN A 19 -0.74 18.19 11.82
CA GLN A 19 0.43 18.35 12.69
C GLN A 19 0.23 17.57 13.98
N CYS A 20 1.13 16.63 14.27
CA CYS A 20 1.17 15.94 15.56
C CYS A 20 1.93 16.80 16.58
N ASP A 21 1.35 17.00 17.77
CA ASP A 21 2.11 17.41 18.95
C ASP A 21 2.73 16.16 19.60
N ASN A 22 4.04 15.98 19.39
CA ASN A 22 4.81 14.85 19.93
C ASN A 22 4.79 14.73 21.47
N LYS A 23 4.30 15.73 22.22
CA LYS A 23 4.13 15.63 23.68
C LYS A 23 2.81 15.00 24.11
N THR A 24 1.75 15.22 23.33
CA THR A 24 0.38 14.81 23.67
C THR A 24 -0.19 13.72 22.76
N GLY A 25 0.39 13.53 21.58
CA GLY A 25 -0.12 12.65 20.53
C GLY A 25 -1.29 13.25 19.74
N TYR A 26 -1.72 14.47 20.04
CA TYR A 26 -2.84 15.10 19.34
C TYR A 26 -2.46 15.57 17.95
N TYR A 27 -3.35 15.34 16.99
CA TYR A 27 -3.25 15.83 15.62
C TYR A 27 -4.15 17.05 15.43
N THR A 28 -3.56 18.18 15.04
CA THR A 28 -4.29 19.37 14.60
C THR A 28 -4.34 19.42 13.07
N PHE A 29 -5.50 19.73 12.51
CA PHE A 29 -5.66 19.92 11.06
C PHE A 29 -5.00 21.22 10.61
N ASP A 30 -4.15 21.17 9.59
CA ASP A 30 -3.64 22.37 8.93
C ASP A 30 -4.70 22.91 7.96
N THR A 31 -5.32 24.03 8.33
CA THR A 31 -6.35 24.71 7.51
C THR A 31 -5.89 25.11 6.10
N ASN A 32 -4.57 25.26 5.87
CA ASN A 32 -4.01 25.55 4.54
C ASN A 32 -3.48 24.29 3.85
N GLY A 33 -3.34 23.17 4.59
CA GLY A 33 -2.81 21.90 4.11
C GLY A 33 -3.83 20.99 3.42
N LYS A 34 -4.86 21.55 2.77
CA LYS A 34 -5.88 20.79 2.04
C LYS A 34 -5.67 20.93 0.53
N THR A 35 -5.71 19.82 -0.20
CA THR A 35 -5.50 19.80 -1.66
C THR A 35 -6.40 18.73 -2.30
N VAL A 36 -7.14 19.08 -3.34
CA VAL A 36 -7.96 18.14 -4.12
C VAL A 36 -7.05 17.46 -5.15
N VAL A 37 -6.45 16.33 -4.77
CA VAL A 37 -5.41 15.67 -5.56
C VAL A 37 -5.95 15.01 -6.82
N SER A 38 -7.20 14.55 -6.83
CA SER A 38 -7.83 14.01 -8.06
C SER A 38 -8.03 15.08 -9.13
N GLU A 39 -8.33 16.32 -8.75
CA GLU A 39 -8.51 17.43 -9.70
C GLU A 39 -7.15 17.87 -10.28
N ILE A 40 -6.14 18.08 -9.42
CA ILE A 40 -4.79 18.48 -9.87
C ILE A 40 -4.16 17.42 -10.77
N ALA A 41 -4.35 16.13 -10.44
CA ALA A 41 -3.85 15.02 -11.24
C ALA A 41 -4.53 14.87 -12.61
N GLY A 42 -5.67 15.53 -12.84
CA GLY A 42 -6.50 15.30 -14.02
C GLY A 42 -7.16 13.92 -14.04
N ALA A 43 -7.52 13.37 -12.87
CA ALA A 43 -8.18 12.07 -12.77
C ALA A 43 -9.52 12.08 -13.53
N PRO A 44 -9.79 11.10 -14.43
CA PRO A 44 -10.94 11.16 -15.33
C PRO A 44 -12.30 10.97 -14.63
N SER A 45 -12.33 10.14 -13.58
CA SER A 45 -13.47 9.97 -12.66
C SER A 45 -13.01 9.28 -11.39
N VAL A 46 -13.83 9.30 -10.33
CA VAL A 46 -13.60 8.59 -9.06
C VAL A 46 -14.91 7.99 -8.60
N TYR A 47 -14.97 6.68 -8.40
CA TYR A 47 -16.17 5.98 -7.93
C TYR A 47 -16.55 6.42 -6.52
N LYS A 48 -17.84 6.73 -6.32
CA LYS A 48 -18.44 7.21 -5.06
C LYS A 48 -18.21 6.37 -3.78
N GLU A 49 -17.73 5.14 -3.91
CA GLU A 49 -17.46 4.21 -2.80
C GLU A 49 -16.07 3.57 -2.97
N THR A 50 -15.10 4.32 -3.50
CA THR A 50 -13.76 3.82 -3.78
C THR A 50 -13.04 3.39 -2.49
N GLY A 51 -12.40 2.23 -2.51
CA GLY A 51 -11.27 1.97 -1.62
C GLY A 51 -10.13 2.91 -1.97
N LEU A 52 -9.30 3.23 -0.98
CA LEU A 52 -8.24 4.22 -1.12
C LEU A 52 -6.99 3.71 -0.41
N ALA A 53 -5.92 3.47 -1.17
CA ALA A 53 -4.67 2.94 -0.63
C ALA A 53 -3.50 3.86 -1.01
N ALA A 54 -2.78 4.35 0.00
CA ALA A 54 -1.75 5.36 -0.17
C ALA A 54 -0.38 4.83 0.29
N VAL A 55 0.64 5.00 -0.54
CA VAL A 55 2.04 4.73 -0.20
C VAL A 55 2.83 6.03 -0.28
N LYS A 56 3.81 6.19 0.61
CA LYS A 56 4.81 7.26 0.55
C LYS A 56 6.17 6.67 0.16
N LEU A 57 6.83 7.28 -0.83
CA LEU A 57 8.12 6.85 -1.35
C LEU A 57 9.30 7.64 -0.73
N GLU A 58 10.54 7.17 -0.96
CA GLU A 58 11.77 7.71 -0.37
C GLU A 58 12.49 8.77 -1.23
N SER A 59 11.73 9.72 -1.76
CA SER A 59 12.23 11.00 -2.31
C SER A 59 11.20 12.10 -1.98
N PRO A 60 11.57 13.39 -1.85
CA PRO A 60 10.87 14.31 -0.95
C PRO A 60 9.42 14.62 -1.38
N GLY A 61 8.49 13.93 -0.75
CA GLY A 61 7.06 14.21 -0.86
C GLY A 61 6.33 13.41 -1.94
N GLU A 62 6.96 12.38 -2.50
CA GLU A 62 6.34 11.49 -3.48
C GLU A 62 5.35 10.52 -2.81
N TYR A 63 4.14 10.48 -3.35
CA TYR A 63 3.07 9.56 -2.97
C TYR A 63 2.59 8.78 -4.19
N GLN A 64 2.15 7.54 -3.97
CA GLN A 64 1.31 6.82 -4.92
C GLN A 64 -0.02 6.50 -4.25
N LEU A 65 -1.12 6.76 -4.96
CA LEU A 65 -2.48 6.69 -4.45
C LEU A 65 -3.33 5.86 -5.41
N HIS A 66 -3.83 4.74 -4.90
CA HIS A 66 -4.62 3.78 -5.65
C HIS A 66 -6.10 3.95 -5.30
N TYR A 67 -6.94 3.97 -6.32
CA TYR A 67 -8.38 4.22 -6.22
C TYR A 67 -9.15 3.58 -7.38
N HIS A 68 -10.48 3.67 -7.36
CA HIS A 68 -11.39 3.13 -8.38
C HIS A 68 -12.02 4.27 -9.20
N ASP A 69 -12.03 4.14 -10.53
CA ASP A 69 -12.84 4.99 -11.41
C ASP A 69 -14.30 4.51 -11.47
N GLU A 70 -15.18 5.24 -12.17
CA GLU A 70 -16.60 4.85 -12.34
C GLU A 70 -16.81 3.54 -13.15
N GLN A 71 -15.77 2.97 -13.76
CA GLN A 71 -15.77 1.63 -14.36
C GLN A 71 -15.30 0.55 -13.36
N ARG A 72 -14.94 0.97 -12.14
CA ARG A 72 -14.34 0.17 -11.06
C ARG A 72 -13.01 -0.48 -11.46
N LEU A 73 -12.23 0.19 -12.29
CA LEU A 73 -10.83 -0.17 -12.55
C LEU A 73 -9.95 0.43 -11.45
N VAL A 74 -8.94 -0.32 -11.01
CA VAL A 74 -7.91 0.21 -10.10
C VAL A 74 -7.00 1.14 -10.88
N ASN A 75 -6.86 2.38 -10.44
CA ASN A 75 -6.11 3.47 -11.06
C ASN A 75 -5.04 4.03 -10.12
N LEU A 76 -4.00 4.65 -10.70
CA LEU A 76 -2.90 5.29 -9.98
C LEU A 76 -2.91 6.81 -10.17
N LEU A 77 -2.86 7.56 -9.06
CA LEU A 77 -2.32 8.92 -9.02
C LEU A 77 -0.93 8.87 -8.37
N SER A 78 0.07 9.51 -8.97
CA SER A 78 1.38 9.71 -8.34
C SER A 78 1.69 11.19 -8.14
N SER A 79 2.63 11.49 -7.24
CA SER A 79 3.16 12.84 -7.06
C SER A 79 4.69 12.84 -7.15
N THR A 80 5.26 13.82 -7.86
CA THR A 80 6.73 14.01 -7.99
C THR A 80 7.32 14.84 -6.83
N ASN A 81 6.43 15.50 -6.09
CA ASN A 81 6.69 16.28 -4.88
C ASN A 81 5.37 16.43 -4.12
N GLU A 82 5.30 17.32 -3.12
CA GLU A 82 4.08 17.45 -2.31
C GLU A 82 2.87 18.09 -3.04
N THR A 83 3.12 18.78 -4.16
CA THR A 83 2.14 19.63 -4.88
C THR A 83 1.84 19.23 -6.32
N ASP A 84 2.79 18.60 -7.00
CA ASP A 84 2.68 18.18 -8.40
C ASP A 84 2.15 16.74 -8.47
N TRP A 85 0.95 16.56 -9.02
CA TRP A 85 0.23 15.31 -9.09
C TRP A 85 -0.11 14.94 -10.54
N HIS A 86 -0.05 13.65 -10.84
CA HIS A 86 -0.28 13.11 -12.18
C HIS A 86 -1.20 11.89 -12.11
N TYR A 87 -2.14 11.78 -13.05
CA TYR A 87 -2.87 10.55 -13.31
C TYR A 87 -2.02 9.64 -14.21
N ASN A 88 -1.72 8.43 -13.75
CA ASN A 88 -0.86 7.47 -14.44
C ASN A 88 -1.61 6.34 -15.15
N GLY A 89 -2.94 6.39 -15.16
CA GLY A 89 -3.78 5.37 -15.79
C GLY A 89 -4.17 4.20 -14.88
N PRO A 90 -4.85 3.19 -15.46
CA PRO A 90 -5.23 1.99 -14.76
C PRO A 90 -4.02 1.09 -14.45
N VAL A 91 -4.03 0.51 -13.26
CA VAL A 91 -3.17 -0.61 -12.84
C VAL A 91 -3.65 -1.93 -13.45
N SER A 92 -4.95 -2.03 -13.73
CA SER A 92 -5.58 -3.18 -14.41
C SER A 92 -6.82 -2.74 -15.17
N LEU A 93 -7.07 -3.36 -16.32
CA LEU A 93 -8.32 -3.20 -17.09
C LEU A 93 -9.46 -4.11 -16.57
N MET A 94 -9.27 -4.80 -15.45
CA MET A 94 -10.29 -5.62 -14.80
C MET A 94 -11.22 -4.78 -13.91
N SER A 95 -12.52 -4.76 -14.27
CA SER A 95 -13.58 -4.13 -13.46
C SER A 95 -14.00 -5.05 -12.29
N LEU A 96 -14.08 -4.47 -11.09
CA LEU A 96 -14.26 -5.18 -9.82
C LEU A 96 -15.69 -5.09 -9.25
N ASP A 97 -16.10 -6.14 -8.54
CA ASP A 97 -17.39 -6.19 -7.83
C ASP A 97 -17.31 -5.60 -6.41
N ASN A 98 -16.12 -5.63 -5.80
CA ASN A 98 -15.75 -5.03 -4.50
C ASN A 98 -14.77 -3.86 -4.71
N THR A 99 -14.67 -2.94 -3.75
CA THR A 99 -13.71 -1.82 -3.75
C THR A 99 -12.61 -1.93 -2.70
N ALA A 100 -12.50 -3.06 -1.97
CA ALA A 100 -11.39 -3.32 -1.06
C ALA A 100 -10.03 -3.26 -1.78
N LEU A 101 -9.11 -2.46 -1.23
CA LEU A 101 -7.85 -2.10 -1.86
C LEU A 101 -6.80 -1.78 -0.80
N ALA A 102 -5.61 -2.34 -0.93
CA ALA A 102 -4.48 -2.04 -0.05
C ALA A 102 -3.16 -1.99 -0.84
N SER A 103 -2.17 -1.25 -0.35
CA SER A 103 -0.88 -1.08 -1.04
C SER A 103 0.27 -0.87 -0.05
N VAL A 104 1.44 -1.40 -0.35
CA VAL A 104 2.65 -1.29 0.47
C VAL A 104 3.90 -0.99 -0.36
N HIS A 105 4.86 -0.29 0.25
CA HIS A 105 6.19 -0.04 -0.30
C HIS A 105 7.06 -1.30 -0.19
N THR A 106 7.63 -1.77 -1.30
CA THR A 106 8.48 -2.96 -1.40
C THR A 106 9.92 -2.61 -1.82
N GLY A 107 10.46 -1.53 -1.25
CA GLY A 107 11.81 -1.01 -1.51
C GLY A 107 11.87 0.06 -2.61
N SER A 108 12.85 0.96 -2.52
CA SER A 108 13.10 2.18 -3.34
C SER A 108 11.89 2.86 -3.99
N THR A 109 11.41 2.32 -5.12
CA THR A 109 10.30 2.81 -5.95
C THR A 109 9.25 1.73 -6.25
N ASN A 110 9.49 0.49 -5.78
CA ASN A 110 8.59 -0.65 -5.97
C ASN A 110 7.43 -0.59 -4.98
N ILE A 111 6.23 -0.88 -5.48
CA ILE A 111 5.00 -0.94 -4.71
C ILE A 111 4.25 -2.20 -5.08
N SER A 112 3.62 -2.83 -4.10
CA SER A 112 2.66 -3.91 -4.29
C SER A 112 1.27 -3.41 -3.92
N VAL A 113 0.28 -3.70 -4.77
CA VAL A 113 -1.13 -3.32 -4.61
C VAL A 113 -1.98 -4.58 -4.69
N ILE A 114 -2.97 -4.70 -3.81
CA ILE A 114 -3.88 -5.85 -3.76
C ILE A 114 -5.34 -5.45 -3.72
N TRP A 115 -6.18 -6.30 -4.32
CA TRP A 115 -7.64 -6.20 -4.31
C TRP A 115 -8.26 -7.60 -4.51
N PRO A 116 -9.52 -7.83 -4.11
CA PRO A 116 -10.22 -9.09 -4.39
C PRO A 116 -10.33 -9.33 -5.91
N HIS A 117 -10.02 -10.54 -6.35
CA HIS A 117 -10.23 -10.93 -7.74
C HIS A 117 -11.73 -11.02 -8.06
N ARG A 118 -12.08 -10.86 -9.34
CA ARG A 118 -13.45 -10.98 -9.82
C ARG A 118 -13.86 -12.46 -9.89
N GLY A 119 -14.86 -12.84 -9.12
CA GLY A 119 -15.23 -14.23 -8.89
C GLY A 119 -14.78 -14.72 -7.52
N ASP A 120 -15.08 -15.98 -7.19
CA ASP A 120 -15.29 -16.34 -5.78
C ASP A 120 -13.98 -16.52 -4.97
N TYR A 121 -12.85 -16.89 -5.61
CA TYR A 121 -11.69 -17.46 -4.90
C TYR A 121 -10.31 -16.88 -5.27
N GLY A 122 -10.12 -15.55 -5.18
CA GLY A 122 -8.79 -14.98 -5.37
C GLY A 122 -8.57 -13.57 -4.84
N ILE A 123 -7.29 -13.26 -4.60
CA ILE A 123 -6.71 -11.94 -4.38
C ILE A 123 -5.78 -11.67 -5.56
N THR A 124 -5.91 -10.50 -6.17
CA THR A 124 -4.97 -10.03 -7.20
C THR A 124 -3.83 -9.29 -6.53
N VAL A 125 -2.60 -9.48 -7.03
CA VAL A 125 -1.41 -8.72 -6.63
C VAL A 125 -0.82 -8.07 -7.87
N ALA A 126 -0.77 -6.75 -7.89
CA ALA A 126 -0.04 -5.98 -8.88
C ALA A 126 1.25 -5.44 -8.26
N ASN A 127 2.38 -5.74 -8.89
CA ASN A 127 3.70 -5.29 -8.46
C ASN A 127 4.25 -4.29 -9.47
N PHE A 128 4.53 -3.07 -9.01
CA PHE A 128 5.18 -2.01 -9.78
C PHE A 128 6.68 -2.30 -9.91
N LYS A 129 7.19 -2.16 -11.12
CA LYS A 129 8.60 -2.34 -11.50
C LYS A 129 8.95 -1.24 -12.49
N GLU A 130 9.66 -0.22 -12.01
CA GLU A 130 9.94 1.00 -12.78
C GLU A 130 10.67 0.72 -14.11
N ASP A 131 11.57 -0.26 -14.13
CA ASP A 131 12.36 -0.63 -15.32
C ASP A 131 11.56 -1.38 -16.41
N ASN A 132 10.35 -1.86 -16.11
CA ASN A 132 9.52 -2.56 -17.09
C ASN A 132 8.83 -1.58 -18.05
N GLU A 133 8.62 -2.00 -19.31
CA GLU A 133 7.84 -1.25 -20.31
C GLU A 133 6.40 -1.01 -19.83
N ASP A 134 5.71 -2.10 -19.46
CA ASP A 134 4.34 -2.06 -18.93
C ASP A 134 4.23 -1.56 -17.47
N LYS A 135 5.35 -1.34 -16.77
CA LYS A 135 5.45 -0.95 -15.33
C LYS A 135 4.83 -1.90 -14.30
N TRP A 136 3.78 -2.63 -14.61
CA TRP A 136 3.06 -3.51 -13.68
C TRP A 136 3.13 -4.97 -14.11
N SER A 137 3.42 -5.86 -13.16
CA SER A 137 3.21 -7.31 -13.32
C SER A 137 2.13 -7.80 -12.35
N LEU A 138 1.12 -8.49 -12.87
CA LEU A 138 -0.04 -8.97 -12.11
C LEU A 138 -0.04 -10.50 -11.96
N GLU A 139 -0.34 -10.96 -10.76
CA GLU A 139 -0.60 -12.35 -10.40
C GLU A 139 -1.85 -12.45 -9.51
N SER A 140 -2.33 -13.67 -9.24
CA SER A 140 -3.40 -13.91 -8.27
C SER A 140 -3.16 -15.18 -7.46
N PHE A 141 -3.72 -15.23 -6.26
CA PHE A 141 -3.66 -16.38 -5.36
C PHE A 141 -4.94 -16.48 -4.50
N PRO A 142 -5.27 -17.64 -3.90
CA PRO A 142 -4.66 -18.95 -4.13
C PRO A 142 -5.01 -19.52 -5.50
N SER A 143 -6.05 -19.01 -6.17
CA SER A 143 -6.34 -19.32 -7.57
C SER A 143 -5.53 -18.40 -8.50
N PRO A 144 -4.57 -18.93 -9.29
CA PRO A 144 -3.82 -18.15 -10.25
C PRO A 144 -4.65 -17.81 -11.49
N PHE A 145 -4.31 -16.72 -12.17
CA PHE A 145 -4.92 -16.37 -13.45
C PHE A 145 -4.73 -17.49 -14.50
N PRO A 146 -5.64 -17.65 -15.46
CA PRO A 146 -5.51 -18.64 -16.54
C PRO A 146 -4.29 -18.44 -17.45
N ARG A 147 -3.62 -17.28 -17.35
CA ARG A 147 -2.40 -16.91 -18.07
C ARG A 147 -1.40 -16.28 -17.12
N SER A 148 -0.11 -16.55 -17.37
CA SER A 148 1.01 -15.87 -16.70
C SER A 148 1.46 -14.63 -17.47
N GLY A 149 2.21 -13.75 -16.81
CA GLY A 149 2.80 -12.57 -17.45
C GLY A 149 1.81 -11.45 -17.74
N LEU A 150 0.70 -11.38 -16.99
CA LEU A 150 -0.28 -10.30 -17.14
C LEU A 150 0.28 -8.97 -16.63
N THR A 151 -0.14 -7.89 -17.28
CA THR A 151 0.30 -6.51 -17.05
C THR A 151 -0.91 -5.56 -17.09
N ASN A 152 -0.69 -4.28 -16.79
CA ASN A 152 -1.76 -3.26 -16.90
C ASN A 152 -2.32 -3.12 -18.33
N ASN A 153 -1.56 -3.54 -19.35
CA ASN A 153 -1.95 -3.53 -20.76
C ASN A 153 -2.70 -4.81 -21.21
N SER A 154 -2.89 -5.79 -20.32
CA SER A 154 -3.62 -7.03 -20.63
C SER A 154 -5.14 -6.81 -20.71
N ASP A 155 -5.81 -7.51 -21.65
CA ASP A 155 -7.27 -7.40 -21.83
C ASP A 155 -8.03 -7.91 -20.59
N ALA A 156 -9.15 -7.28 -20.24
CA ALA A 156 -10.02 -7.68 -19.13
C ALA A 156 -10.40 -9.17 -19.14
N ARG A 157 -10.47 -9.80 -20.32
CA ARG A 157 -10.78 -11.22 -20.52
C ARG A 157 -9.64 -12.17 -20.16
N ASP A 158 -8.40 -11.69 -20.11
CA ASP A 158 -7.24 -12.54 -19.79
C ASP A 158 -7.11 -12.81 -18.28
N PHE A 159 -7.77 -12.00 -17.45
CA PHE A 159 -7.90 -12.20 -16.01
C PHE A 159 -9.04 -13.16 -15.62
N ALA A 160 -10.08 -13.29 -16.45
CA ALA A 160 -11.29 -14.02 -16.07
C ALA A 160 -11.09 -15.55 -16.09
N SER A 161 -11.40 -16.22 -14.97
CA SER A 161 -11.45 -17.68 -14.90
C SER A 161 -12.50 -18.26 -15.86
N ARG A 162 -12.32 -19.51 -16.30
CA ARG A 162 -13.31 -20.13 -17.19
C ARG A 162 -14.50 -20.60 -16.37
N ALA A 163 -15.70 -20.18 -16.76
CA ALA A 163 -16.94 -20.61 -16.13
C ALA A 163 -17.03 -22.14 -16.09
N GLY A 164 -17.15 -22.69 -14.87
CA GLY A 164 -17.21 -24.14 -14.63
C GLY A 164 -15.87 -24.81 -14.28
N GLU A 165 -14.77 -24.05 -14.13
CA GLU A 165 -13.60 -24.56 -13.41
C GLU A 165 -13.97 -24.86 -11.94
N PRO A 166 -13.52 -25.98 -11.36
CA PRO A 166 -13.78 -26.29 -9.96
C PRO A 166 -13.10 -25.25 -9.05
N PRO A 167 -13.62 -25.02 -7.83
CA PRO A 167 -12.90 -24.21 -6.84
C PRO A 167 -11.48 -24.76 -6.61
N PRO A 168 -10.51 -23.89 -6.26
CA PRO A 168 -9.18 -24.36 -5.90
C PRO A 168 -9.26 -25.40 -4.77
N LEU A 169 -8.31 -26.34 -4.74
CA LEU A 169 -8.30 -27.45 -3.77
C LEU A 169 -8.34 -26.95 -2.31
N ASP A 170 -7.70 -25.81 -2.05
CA ASP A 170 -7.72 -25.08 -0.79
C ASP A 170 -8.15 -23.62 -1.06
N PRO A 171 -9.46 -23.29 -1.04
CA PRO A 171 -9.93 -21.91 -1.15
C PRO A 171 -9.58 -21.12 0.11
N PRO A 172 -9.57 -19.77 0.06
CA PRO A 172 -9.35 -18.97 1.27
C PRO A 172 -10.44 -19.27 2.30
N SER A 173 -10.03 -19.46 3.56
CA SER A 173 -10.94 -19.82 4.65
C SER A 173 -11.95 -18.69 4.92
N SER A 174 -13.24 -19.03 5.00
CA SER A 174 -14.29 -18.08 5.38
C SER A 174 -14.31 -16.80 4.53
N TRP A 175 -14.13 -16.94 3.21
CA TRP A 175 -13.89 -15.84 2.28
C TRP A 175 -15.06 -15.59 1.34
N GLU A 176 -15.39 -14.31 1.13
CA GLU A 176 -16.37 -13.84 0.15
C GLU A 176 -15.80 -12.61 -0.57
N SER A 177 -15.47 -12.74 -1.86
CA SER A 177 -14.72 -11.70 -2.60
C SER A 177 -15.47 -10.37 -2.71
N TRP A 178 -16.81 -10.38 -2.66
CA TRP A 178 -17.67 -9.19 -2.68
C TRP A 178 -17.87 -8.51 -1.33
N GLN A 179 -17.38 -9.06 -0.21
CA GLN A 179 -17.52 -8.46 1.14
C GLN A 179 -16.19 -8.19 1.85
N VAL A 180 -15.16 -8.99 1.55
CA VAL A 180 -13.89 -8.99 2.27
C VAL A 180 -13.14 -7.65 2.18
N ASN A 181 -12.48 -7.27 3.28
CA ASN A 181 -11.51 -6.19 3.34
C ASN A 181 -10.08 -6.76 3.42
N LEU A 182 -9.13 -6.07 2.77
CA LEU A 182 -7.75 -6.53 2.66
C LEU A 182 -6.76 -5.57 3.34
N SER A 183 -5.66 -6.14 3.84
CA SER A 183 -4.49 -5.43 4.34
C SER A 183 -3.21 -6.11 3.82
N ILE A 184 -2.14 -5.34 3.65
CA ILE A 184 -0.86 -5.87 3.16
C ILE A 184 0.34 -5.23 3.88
N ALA A 185 1.30 -6.08 4.22
CA ALA A 185 2.60 -5.70 4.77
C ALA A 185 3.72 -6.30 3.93
N ALA A 186 4.91 -5.69 3.99
CA ALA A 186 6.14 -6.18 3.38
C ALA A 186 7.28 -6.16 4.42
N ASN A 187 8.23 -7.09 4.32
CA ASN A 187 9.45 -7.09 5.11
C ASN A 187 10.65 -6.49 4.31
N LEU A 188 11.85 -6.49 4.88
CA LEU A 188 13.07 -5.99 4.21
C LEU A 188 13.42 -6.73 2.92
N ASP A 189 13.11 -8.02 2.84
CA ASP A 189 13.31 -8.86 1.65
C ASP A 189 12.18 -8.66 0.60
N SER A 190 11.30 -7.67 0.79
CA SER A 190 10.10 -7.41 -0.04
C SER A 190 9.08 -8.56 -0.07
N GLN A 191 9.18 -9.49 0.88
CA GLN A 191 8.25 -10.61 1.02
C GLN A 191 6.89 -10.09 1.51
N LEU A 192 5.84 -10.38 0.75
CA LEU A 192 4.49 -9.90 1.05
C LEU A 192 3.76 -10.80 2.05
N SER A 193 3.09 -10.16 3.01
CA SER A 193 2.10 -10.76 3.90
C SER A 193 0.75 -10.09 3.67
N VAL A 194 -0.25 -10.87 3.24
CA VAL A 194 -1.61 -10.38 2.94
C VAL A 194 -2.57 -10.88 4.00
N PHE A 195 -3.38 -9.97 4.53
CA PHE A 195 -4.30 -10.20 5.64
C PHE A 195 -5.74 -9.90 5.26
N TYR A 196 -6.67 -10.68 5.80
CA TYR A 196 -8.10 -10.41 5.74
C TYR A 196 -8.81 -10.96 6.99
N ILE A 197 -9.98 -10.42 7.29
CA ILE A 197 -10.89 -10.98 8.29
C ILE A 197 -11.99 -11.75 7.54
N GLY A 198 -12.28 -12.98 7.96
CA GLY A 198 -13.26 -13.85 7.30
C GLY A 198 -14.69 -13.74 7.86
N GLU A 199 -15.59 -14.56 7.32
CA GLU A 199 -16.94 -14.84 7.86
C GLU A 199 -16.87 -15.42 9.29
N ASP A 200 -15.77 -16.08 9.65
CA ASP A 200 -15.54 -16.56 11.01
C ASP A 200 -15.14 -15.43 11.99
N ALA A 201 -14.98 -14.21 11.48
CA ALA A 201 -14.40 -13.03 12.14
C ALA A 201 -13.02 -13.30 12.76
N GLN A 202 -12.24 -14.20 12.16
CA GLN A 202 -10.82 -14.40 12.48
C GLN A 202 -9.95 -13.70 11.44
N LEU A 203 -8.77 -13.26 11.88
CA LEU A 203 -7.72 -12.80 10.98
C LEU A 203 -7.04 -14.00 10.32
N HIS A 204 -6.83 -13.92 9.01
CA HIS A 204 -6.12 -14.90 8.19
C HIS A 204 -4.92 -14.20 7.53
N GLU A 205 -3.80 -14.92 7.35
CA GLU A 205 -2.58 -14.44 6.68
C GLU A 205 -2.24 -15.37 5.52
N TYR A 206 -1.96 -14.82 4.33
CA TYR A 206 -1.24 -15.48 3.26
C TYR A 206 0.16 -14.87 3.16
N LEU A 207 1.19 -15.72 3.23
CA LEU A 207 2.59 -15.33 3.15
C LEU A 207 3.17 -15.76 1.80
N GLN A 208 3.69 -14.82 1.03
CA GLN A 208 4.44 -15.09 -0.19
C GLN A 208 5.75 -15.81 0.16
N GLN A 209 6.11 -16.84 -0.59
CA GLN A 209 7.33 -17.61 -0.41
C GLN A 209 8.41 -17.13 -1.39
N THR A 210 9.69 -17.44 -1.11
CA THR A 210 10.83 -17.04 -1.96
C THR A 210 10.76 -17.58 -3.40
N ASN A 211 9.94 -18.61 -3.66
CA ASN A 211 9.67 -19.14 -5.00
C ASN A 211 8.44 -18.51 -5.70
N GLY A 212 7.84 -17.47 -5.12
CA GLY A 212 6.61 -16.81 -5.62
C GLY A 212 5.30 -17.51 -5.24
N SER A 213 5.34 -18.71 -4.64
CA SER A 213 4.11 -19.38 -4.17
C SER A 213 3.53 -18.70 -2.93
N TRP A 214 2.22 -18.84 -2.70
CA TRP A 214 1.53 -18.25 -1.55
C TRP A 214 1.03 -19.35 -0.61
N ILE A 215 1.26 -19.20 0.71
CA ILE A 215 0.88 -20.18 1.72
C ILE A 215 0.06 -19.50 2.83
N GLN A 216 -1.15 -20.01 3.08
CA GLN A 216 -1.96 -19.61 4.23
C GLN A 216 -1.26 -20.01 5.53
N GLN A 217 -1.07 -19.06 6.44
CA GLN A 217 -0.44 -19.31 7.73
C GLN A 217 -1.47 -19.78 8.76
N ALA A 218 -1.06 -20.69 9.65
CA ALA A 218 -1.88 -21.08 10.79
C ALA A 218 -1.96 -19.93 11.81
N SER A 219 -3.14 -19.69 12.37
CA SER A 219 -3.33 -18.68 13.42
C SER A 219 -2.38 -18.95 14.62
N PRO A 220 -1.66 -17.92 15.13
CA PRO A 220 -0.77 -18.02 16.27
C PRO A 220 -1.51 -18.04 17.63
N GLY A 221 -2.85 -18.15 17.60
CA GLY A 221 -3.74 -18.30 18.75
C GLY A 221 -4.39 -17.00 19.23
N ALA A 222 -5.54 -17.12 19.89
CA ALA A 222 -6.42 -16.01 20.27
C ALA A 222 -5.78 -14.92 21.16
N ASN A 223 -4.72 -15.23 21.91
CA ASN A 223 -3.98 -14.22 22.68
C ASN A 223 -3.20 -13.24 21.78
N LYS A 224 -2.86 -13.67 20.57
CA LYS A 224 -2.11 -12.87 19.59
C LYS A 224 -3.02 -12.33 18.50
N TRP A 225 -3.91 -13.15 17.97
CA TRP A 225 -4.95 -12.75 17.02
C TRP A 225 -6.32 -12.97 17.67
N PRO A 226 -6.80 -12.04 18.52
CA PRO A 226 -8.14 -12.12 19.09
C PRO A 226 -9.19 -12.06 17.98
N LYS A 227 -10.37 -12.63 18.23
CA LYS A 227 -11.48 -12.58 17.29
C LYS A 227 -11.93 -11.13 17.06
N ALA A 228 -12.16 -10.74 15.81
CA ALA A 228 -12.70 -9.43 15.48
C ALA A 228 -14.17 -9.31 15.90
N ASP A 229 -14.64 -8.08 16.08
CA ASP A 229 -16.05 -7.82 16.42
C ASP A 229 -16.98 -8.15 15.23
N ASP A 230 -16.57 -7.79 14.01
CA ASP A 230 -17.34 -7.99 12.78
C ASP A 230 -16.76 -9.06 11.84
N GLN A 231 -17.65 -9.77 11.15
CA GLN A 231 -17.33 -10.59 9.98
C GLN A 231 -16.85 -9.69 8.84
N PHE A 232 -15.84 -10.12 8.08
CA PHE A 232 -15.24 -9.32 7.00
C PHE A 232 -14.73 -7.93 7.45
N GLY A 233 -14.46 -7.79 8.75
CA GLY A 233 -14.08 -6.53 9.39
C GLY A 233 -12.90 -5.84 8.71
N ARG A 234 -12.88 -4.50 8.80
CA ARG A 234 -11.75 -3.71 8.28
C ARG A 234 -10.51 -3.95 9.12
N SER A 235 -9.38 -4.09 8.45
CA SER A 235 -8.06 -4.09 9.07
C SER A 235 -7.15 -3.10 8.35
N ALA A 236 -6.16 -2.57 9.06
CA ALA A 236 -5.10 -1.75 8.52
C ALA A 236 -3.74 -2.36 8.87
N ALA A 237 -2.84 -2.46 7.90
CA ALA A 237 -1.46 -2.89 8.09
C ALA A 237 -0.50 -1.71 8.01
N ALA A 238 0.58 -1.78 8.80
CA ALA A 238 1.72 -0.88 8.69
C ALA A 238 3.03 -1.67 8.78
N SER A 239 3.90 -1.51 7.79
CA SER A 239 5.25 -2.08 7.77
C SER A 239 6.22 -1.03 7.18
N PRO A 240 7.17 -0.50 7.97
CA PRO A 240 8.16 0.44 7.47
C PRO A 240 9.10 -0.23 6.46
N PRO A 241 9.47 0.42 5.34
CA PRO A 241 10.27 -0.21 4.27
C PRO A 241 11.72 -0.55 4.69
N ASN A 242 12.17 -0.07 5.84
CA ASN A 242 13.52 -0.27 6.37
C ASN A 242 13.56 -1.17 7.63
N PHE A 243 12.46 -1.87 7.95
CA PHE A 243 12.34 -2.73 9.13
C PHE A 243 11.49 -3.98 8.82
N ASP A 244 11.83 -5.12 9.41
CA ASP A 244 11.03 -6.36 9.33
C ASP A 244 9.83 -6.39 10.30
N ASP A 245 9.62 -5.29 11.00
CA ASP A 245 8.57 -5.10 11.99
C ASP A 245 7.26 -4.70 11.30
N MET A 246 6.16 -5.39 11.63
CA MET A 246 4.82 -5.07 11.09
C MET A 246 3.76 -5.02 12.18
N TRP A 247 2.78 -4.16 11.95
CA TRP A 247 1.61 -3.96 12.78
C TRP A 247 0.32 -4.20 11.99
N ILE A 248 -0.69 -4.79 12.65
CA ILE A 248 -2.04 -4.93 12.11
C ILE A 248 -3.02 -4.36 13.15
N TYR A 249 -4.00 -3.57 12.68
CA TYR A 249 -5.02 -2.95 13.50
C TYR A 249 -6.42 -3.36 13.03
N TYR A 250 -7.31 -3.72 13.95
CA TYR A 250 -8.73 -3.97 13.71
C TYR A 250 -9.53 -3.84 15.01
N GLU A 251 -10.85 -3.91 14.94
CA GLU A 251 -11.75 -3.81 16.10
C GLU A 251 -12.04 -5.19 16.72
N SER A 252 -11.80 -5.29 18.03
CA SER A 252 -12.00 -6.51 18.82
C SER A 252 -12.32 -6.14 20.28
N GLY A 253 -13.48 -6.56 20.77
CA GLY A 253 -13.97 -6.23 22.11
C GLY A 253 -14.55 -4.83 22.24
N ASN A 254 -14.91 -4.16 21.15
CA ASN A 254 -15.25 -2.73 21.02
C ASN A 254 -14.06 -1.77 21.25
N ASP A 255 -12.83 -2.27 21.19
CA ASP A 255 -11.59 -1.49 21.19
C ASP A 255 -10.79 -1.78 19.91
N VAL A 256 -9.92 -0.84 19.49
CA VAL A 256 -8.92 -1.12 18.46
C VAL A 256 -7.79 -1.94 19.09
N VAL A 257 -7.54 -3.13 18.57
CA VAL A 257 -6.38 -3.96 18.96
C VAL A 257 -5.21 -3.71 18.01
N GLU A 258 -4.02 -3.59 18.59
CA GLU A 258 -2.74 -3.62 17.88
C GLU A 258 -2.16 -5.04 17.95
N LEU A 259 -1.93 -5.62 16.78
CA LEU A 259 -1.07 -6.78 16.62
C LEU A 259 0.33 -6.32 16.22
N TYR A 260 1.34 -7.02 16.69
CA TYR A 260 2.73 -6.73 16.36
C TYR A 260 3.52 -8.02 16.12
N ARG A 261 4.18 -8.09 14.97
CA ARG A 261 5.16 -9.13 14.61
C ARG A 261 6.53 -8.48 14.59
N ASP A 262 7.43 -8.98 15.44
CA ASP A 262 8.80 -8.45 15.49
C ASP A 262 9.63 -8.91 14.27
N ARG A 263 10.75 -8.23 14.07
CA ARG A 263 11.83 -8.58 13.11
C ARG A 263 12.40 -10.01 13.14
N ARG A 264 11.91 -10.91 14.00
CA ARG A 264 12.22 -12.36 13.96
C ARG A 264 11.05 -13.18 13.41
N GLY A 265 10.03 -12.51 12.86
CA GLY A 265 8.77 -13.10 12.45
C GLY A 265 7.85 -13.49 13.61
N LEU A 266 8.16 -13.10 14.86
CA LEU A 266 7.43 -13.58 16.05
C LEU A 266 6.35 -12.59 16.49
N TRP A 267 5.09 -12.99 16.27
CA TRP A 267 3.90 -12.35 16.84
C TRP A 267 4.00 -12.24 18.36
N LYS A 268 3.61 -11.08 18.90
CA LYS A 268 3.39 -10.83 20.34
C LYS A 268 1.91 -10.98 20.70
N ASP A 269 1.60 -10.99 21.98
CA ASP A 269 0.22 -10.94 22.47
C ASP A 269 -0.38 -9.57 22.13
N ALA A 270 -1.64 -9.56 21.69
CA ALA A 270 -2.33 -8.37 21.22
C ALA A 270 -2.41 -7.29 22.30
N GLN A 271 -2.25 -6.03 21.90
CA GLN A 271 -2.37 -4.88 22.78
C GLN A 271 -3.69 -4.16 22.52
N ILE A 272 -4.43 -3.83 23.57
CA ILE A 272 -5.63 -2.98 23.45
C ILE A 272 -5.14 -1.53 23.36
N THR A 273 -5.31 -0.90 22.19
CA THR A 273 -5.03 0.52 22.00
C THR A 273 -6.15 1.33 22.63
N ARG A 274 -6.10 1.43 23.97
CA ARG A 274 -7.00 2.29 24.72
C ARG A 274 -6.80 3.72 24.27
N LEU A 275 -7.70 4.18 23.41
CA LEU A 275 -7.92 5.59 23.12
C LEU A 275 -8.22 6.28 24.44
N THR A 276 -7.20 6.87 25.07
CA THR A 276 -7.43 7.89 26.10
C THR A 276 -8.23 8.98 25.42
N THR A 277 -9.53 9.04 25.74
CA THR A 277 -10.50 9.88 25.04
C THR A 277 -9.92 11.27 24.87
N ALA A 278 -9.75 11.69 23.62
CA ALA A 278 -9.28 13.03 23.29
C ALA A 278 -10.27 14.03 23.86
N ARG A 279 -9.99 14.52 25.07
CA ARG A 279 -10.74 15.64 25.64
C ARG A 279 -10.33 16.83 24.82
N ASN A 280 -11.22 17.27 23.93
CA ASN A 280 -11.15 18.59 23.32
C ASN A 280 -10.93 19.58 24.46
N VAL A 281 -9.73 20.17 24.51
CA VAL A 281 -9.46 21.25 25.45
C VAL A 281 -10.22 22.44 24.90
N ASP A 282 -11.36 22.72 25.51
CA ASP A 282 -12.19 23.86 25.15
C ASP A 282 -11.32 25.14 25.28
N PRO A 283 -11.10 25.93 24.20
CA PRO A 283 -10.06 26.95 24.22
C PRO A 283 -10.31 28.12 25.18
N ASP A 284 -11.50 28.22 25.77
CA ASP A 284 -11.89 29.37 26.58
C ASP A 284 -12.70 28.99 27.83
N SER A 285 -11.99 28.79 28.94
CA SER A 285 -12.49 29.15 30.27
C SER A 285 -11.33 29.70 31.10
N GLY A 286 -10.86 30.88 30.68
CA GLY A 286 -9.85 31.63 31.41
C GLY A 286 -10.26 31.89 32.86
N SER A 287 -9.34 31.60 33.79
CA SER A 287 -9.49 31.88 35.21
C SER A 287 -9.81 33.35 35.48
N ASN A 288 -10.92 33.59 36.18
CA ASN A 288 -11.09 34.76 37.05
C ASN A 288 -11.59 34.24 38.40
N GLY A 289 -10.73 34.28 39.41
CA GLY A 289 -11.03 33.78 40.75
C GLY A 289 -11.85 34.75 41.59
N ASN A 290 -12.47 34.23 42.66
CA ASN A 290 -12.65 34.98 43.90
C ASN A 290 -12.75 34.01 45.08
N ASP A 291 -12.01 34.28 46.15
CA ASP A 291 -12.10 33.53 47.41
C ASP A 291 -13.42 33.84 48.14
N GLY A 292 -14.01 32.83 48.79
CA GLY A 292 -15.27 32.96 49.53
C GLY A 292 -15.52 31.79 50.49
N SER A 293 -15.05 31.93 51.72
CA SER A 293 -15.09 30.89 52.77
C SER A 293 -16.49 30.61 53.34
N SER A 294 -16.73 29.33 53.69
CA SER A 294 -17.37 28.81 54.92
C SER A 294 -18.47 27.76 54.68
N GLY A 295 -18.42 26.62 55.39
CA GLY A 295 -19.38 25.52 55.17
C GLY A 295 -19.09 24.19 55.89
N THR A 296 -18.99 24.22 57.21
CA THR A 296 -18.65 23.07 58.08
C THR A 296 -19.90 22.51 58.78
N SER A 297 -20.21 21.20 58.84
CA SER A 297 -19.75 19.99 58.12
C SER A 297 -20.57 18.77 58.63
N SER A 298 -20.79 17.69 57.86
CA SER A 298 -21.05 16.37 58.48
C SER A 298 -20.71 15.15 57.61
N SER A 299 -20.08 14.18 58.27
CA SER A 299 -19.60 12.88 57.80
C SER A 299 -20.68 11.83 57.48
N SER A 300 -20.36 10.92 56.56
CA SER A 300 -20.52 9.48 56.81
C SER A 300 -19.46 8.69 56.02
N GLU A 301 -18.55 8.03 56.73
CA GLU A 301 -17.46 7.22 56.17
C GLU A 301 -17.97 5.90 55.58
N ALA A 302 -17.30 5.40 54.54
CA ALA A 302 -17.09 3.97 54.32
C ALA A 302 -15.91 3.72 53.36
N GLY A 303 -14.81 3.16 53.88
CA GLY A 303 -13.81 2.48 53.05
C GLY A 303 -12.56 3.27 52.67
N GLU A 304 -11.71 3.62 53.65
CA GLU A 304 -10.28 3.80 53.37
C GLU A 304 -9.60 2.45 53.14
N THR A 305 -8.81 2.35 52.07
CA THR A 305 -7.43 1.85 52.17
C THR A 305 -6.54 2.73 51.29
N GLU A 306 -5.59 3.40 51.95
CA GLU A 306 -4.67 4.36 51.34
C GLU A 306 -3.53 3.72 50.51
N ASN A 307 -2.67 4.60 50.00
CA ASN A 307 -1.22 4.43 49.80
C ASN A 307 -0.70 4.01 48.42
N LEU A 308 -0.76 5.00 47.52
CA LEU A 308 0.43 5.73 47.04
C LEU A 308 1.67 4.93 46.56
N THR A 309 1.95 5.14 45.27
CA THR A 309 3.30 5.39 44.70
C THR A 309 4.35 4.27 44.80
N ARG A 310 4.76 3.76 43.62
CA ARG A 310 6.08 4.00 42.98
C ARG A 310 6.37 2.89 41.95
N GLY A 311 7.06 3.25 40.88
CA GLY A 311 7.85 2.29 40.11
C GLY A 311 7.28 1.91 38.74
N ALA A 312 7.70 2.67 37.73
CA ALA A 312 8.26 2.18 36.46
C ALA A 312 7.70 0.88 35.85
N LYS A 313 7.34 0.87 34.56
CA LYS A 313 8.36 0.98 33.52
C LYS A 313 7.83 1.47 32.17
N ILE A 314 8.55 2.46 31.63
CA ILE A 314 9.12 2.42 30.27
C ILE A 314 8.09 2.15 29.15
N GLY A 315 7.31 3.17 28.81
CA GLY A 315 6.90 3.39 27.42
C GLY A 315 8.06 4.02 26.66
N ILE A 316 8.98 3.22 26.11
CA ILE A 316 9.86 3.73 25.06
C ILE A 316 9.00 3.77 23.79
N GLY A 317 8.48 4.95 23.47
CA GLY A 317 8.33 5.29 22.06
C GLY A 317 9.73 5.23 21.45
N ILE A 318 9.98 4.29 20.53
CA ILE A 318 11.25 4.23 19.80
C ILE A 318 11.21 5.35 18.75
N GLY A 319 11.37 6.58 19.25
CA GLY A 319 11.43 7.84 18.50
C GLY A 319 12.79 8.48 18.65
N ALA A 320 13.84 7.74 18.30
CA ALA A 320 15.24 8.18 18.31
C ALA A 320 16.06 7.38 17.28
N SER A 321 16.95 7.97 16.48
CA SER A 321 17.38 9.37 16.48
C SER A 321 18.00 9.87 15.16
N VAL A 322 17.78 11.16 14.95
CA VAL A 322 18.43 12.08 14.00
C VAL A 322 19.97 12.03 14.08
N GLY A 323 20.64 12.29 12.95
CA GLY A 323 21.81 13.18 12.91
C GLY A 323 23.22 12.58 12.88
N VAL A 324 23.42 11.30 13.23
CA VAL A 324 24.80 10.76 13.36
C VAL A 324 25.46 10.44 12.01
N LEU A 325 24.69 10.05 10.99
CA LEU A 325 25.22 9.64 9.68
C LEU A 325 25.92 10.76 8.91
N VAL A 326 25.45 12.02 9.03
CA VAL A 326 26.00 13.15 8.25
C VAL A 326 27.46 13.47 8.65
N ILE A 327 27.78 13.39 9.95
CA ILE A 327 29.13 13.71 10.46
C ILE A 327 30.13 12.58 10.12
N ALA A 328 29.69 11.32 10.15
CA ALA A 328 30.50 10.16 9.77
C ALA A 328 30.82 10.14 8.27
N ILE A 329 29.84 10.44 7.41
CA ILE A 329 30.04 10.47 5.95
C ILE A 329 30.95 11.65 5.55
N ALA A 330 30.76 12.84 6.11
CA ALA A 330 31.60 14.01 5.82
C ALA A 330 33.08 13.78 6.19
N THR A 331 33.35 13.16 7.34
CA THR A 331 34.72 12.83 7.77
C THR A 331 35.35 11.73 6.91
N TRP A 332 34.60 10.71 6.52
CA TRP A 332 35.08 9.66 5.60
C TRP A 332 35.41 10.20 4.20
N PHE A 333 34.57 11.08 3.64
CA PHE A 333 34.74 11.62 2.28
C PHE A 333 35.99 12.51 2.15
N LEU A 334 36.27 13.33 3.17
CA LEU A 334 37.47 14.17 3.23
C LEU A 334 38.77 13.35 3.36
N LEU A 335 38.73 12.22 4.06
CA LEU A 335 39.88 11.31 4.18
C LEU A 335 40.10 10.49 2.89
N ARG A 336 39.04 10.11 2.17
CA ARG A 336 39.14 9.36 0.92
C ARG A 336 39.74 10.18 -0.22
N LYS A 337 39.37 11.47 -0.35
CA LYS A 337 39.92 12.39 -1.39
C LYS A 337 41.45 12.58 -1.30
N ARG A 338 42.07 12.26 -0.16
CA ARG A 338 43.51 12.39 0.07
C ARG A 338 44.35 11.15 -0.29
N ARG A 339 43.74 10.05 -0.76
CA ARG A 339 44.42 8.75 -0.99
C ARG A 339 44.44 8.24 -2.43
N GLN A 340 44.06 9.05 -3.43
CA GLN A 340 44.01 8.62 -4.85
C GLN A 340 44.90 9.47 -5.78
N THR A 341 46.16 9.64 -5.40
CA THR A 341 47.24 10.01 -6.30
C THR A 341 48.42 9.06 -6.10
N THR A 342 49.00 8.55 -7.21
CA THR A 342 50.08 7.52 -7.31
C THR A 342 49.60 6.05 -7.33
N ALA A 343 50.08 5.10 -8.16
CA ALA A 343 50.64 5.09 -9.53
C ALA A 343 50.72 3.62 -10.06
N THR A 344 50.91 3.43 -11.37
CA THR A 344 50.98 2.16 -12.15
C THR A 344 52.34 1.42 -12.05
N THR A 345 52.37 0.07 -12.22
CA THR A 345 53.49 -0.73 -12.81
C THR A 345 52.98 -2.07 -13.39
N GLU A 346 53.58 -2.56 -14.48
CA GLU A 346 53.26 -3.80 -15.25
C GLU A 346 54.17 -5.01 -14.92
N THR A 347 53.87 -6.22 -15.45
CA THR A 347 54.78 -7.21 -16.12
C THR A 347 54.34 -8.69 -15.92
N HIS A 348 54.04 -9.44 -17.01
CA HIS A 348 54.70 -10.71 -17.41
C HIS A 348 54.08 -11.34 -18.69
N GLU A 349 54.88 -12.03 -19.51
CA GLU A 349 54.45 -12.86 -20.66
C GLU A 349 55.28 -14.21 -20.72
N PRO A 350 55.19 -15.12 -21.73
CA PRO A 350 54.71 -16.52 -21.60
C PRO A 350 55.82 -17.59 -21.82
N PRO A 351 55.54 -18.92 -22.09
CA PRO A 351 55.16 -19.39 -23.47
C PRO A 351 54.41 -20.77 -23.64
N GLU A 352 54.01 -21.09 -24.90
CA GLU A 352 53.77 -22.43 -25.57
C GLU A 352 52.69 -23.43 -25.06
N LEU A 353 52.05 -24.33 -25.83
CA LEU A 353 51.79 -24.65 -27.28
C LEU A 353 50.61 -25.71 -27.30
N GLN A 354 49.70 -25.85 -28.28
CA GLN A 354 49.85 -26.50 -29.61
C GLN A 354 48.59 -26.34 -30.51
N ASP A 355 48.76 -26.68 -31.80
CA ASP A 355 47.88 -26.51 -32.97
C ASP A 355 46.79 -27.59 -33.15
N THR A 356 45.63 -27.22 -33.73
CA THR A 356 44.97 -27.93 -34.87
C THR A 356 43.68 -27.25 -35.33
N GLY A 357 43.55 -27.02 -36.66
CA GLY A 357 42.25 -26.98 -37.35
C GLY A 357 41.81 -25.65 -37.99
N LYS A 358 42.13 -25.45 -39.27
CA LYS A 358 41.49 -24.43 -40.14
C LYS A 358 40.11 -24.90 -40.63
N VAL A 359 39.13 -23.99 -40.60
CA VAL A 359 38.09 -23.87 -41.65
C VAL A 359 37.85 -22.38 -41.92
N GLU A 360 37.96 -21.95 -43.18
CA GLU A 360 37.57 -20.61 -43.62
C GLU A 360 36.06 -20.54 -43.79
N LEU A 361 35.44 -19.38 -43.48
CA LEU A 361 34.10 -19.05 -43.97
C LEU A 361 34.13 -17.68 -44.65
N SER A 362 33.65 -17.65 -45.89
CA SER A 362 33.72 -16.51 -46.80
C SER A 362 32.52 -15.56 -46.66
N ASP A 363 32.74 -14.30 -47.06
CA ASP A 363 31.72 -13.24 -47.13
C ASP A 363 30.48 -13.55 -47.99
N THR A 364 29.42 -12.79 -47.70
CA THR A 364 28.26 -12.48 -48.57
C THR A 364 27.10 -13.49 -48.60
N ALA A 365 26.04 -13.18 -47.83
CA ALA A 365 24.67 -13.36 -48.28
C ALA A 365 23.77 -12.26 -47.71
N LYS A 366 23.03 -11.56 -48.60
CA LYS A 366 21.94 -10.67 -48.21
C LYS A 366 20.79 -11.52 -47.65
N PHE A 367 20.02 -10.98 -46.71
CA PHE A 367 18.65 -11.43 -46.47
C PHE A 367 17.68 -10.28 -46.74
N GLU A 368 16.54 -10.60 -47.34
CA GLU A 368 15.64 -9.65 -47.97
C GLU A 368 14.54 -9.15 -47.02
N LEU A 369 14.06 -7.93 -47.26
CA LEU A 369 12.75 -7.50 -46.76
C LEU A 369 11.67 -8.18 -47.61
N SER A 370 10.77 -8.92 -46.96
CA SER A 370 9.56 -9.44 -47.61
C SER A 370 8.55 -8.30 -47.79
N ASP A 371 8.20 -7.98 -49.03
CA ASP A 371 7.39 -6.81 -49.35
C ASP A 371 5.87 -7.10 -49.37
N THR A 372 5.10 -6.14 -48.87
CA THR A 372 3.69 -5.86 -49.20
C THR A 372 2.63 -6.97 -49.07
N ALA A 373 1.80 -6.87 -48.00
CA ALA A 373 0.38 -7.20 -48.09
C ALA A 373 -0.43 -5.91 -48.31
N LYS A 374 -1.09 -5.79 -49.47
CA LYS A 374 -1.99 -4.65 -49.75
C LYS A 374 -3.28 -4.81 -48.95
N PHE A 375 -3.65 -3.80 -48.16
CA PHE A 375 -5.02 -3.64 -47.68
C PHE A 375 -5.69 -2.57 -48.55
N GLU A 376 -6.71 -2.94 -49.31
CA GLU A 376 -7.51 -1.99 -50.08
C GLU A 376 -8.49 -1.25 -49.17
N LEU A 377 -8.57 0.08 -49.29
CA LEU A 377 -9.70 0.83 -48.76
C LEU A 377 -10.94 0.52 -49.60
N SER A 378 -11.93 -0.15 -49.01
CA SER A 378 -13.28 -0.16 -49.55
C SER A 378 -14.06 1.04 -48.97
N ASP A 379 -14.51 1.89 -49.88
CA ASP A 379 -15.23 3.12 -49.55
C ASP A 379 -16.74 2.86 -49.34
N THR A 380 -17.40 3.78 -48.66
CA THR A 380 -18.87 3.89 -48.48
C THR A 380 -19.63 2.82 -47.66
N ALA A 381 -19.79 3.10 -46.36
CA ALA A 381 -21.05 2.83 -45.65
C ALA A 381 -21.62 4.17 -45.16
N ARG A 382 -22.83 4.54 -45.61
CA ARG A 382 -23.47 5.81 -45.24
C ARG A 382 -24.02 5.70 -43.81
N TYR A 383 -23.71 6.67 -42.96
CA TYR A 383 -24.43 6.88 -41.71
C TYR A 383 -25.61 7.81 -41.98
N GLU A 384 -26.85 7.34 -41.76
CA GLU A 384 -28.02 8.21 -41.75
C GLU A 384 -28.15 8.88 -40.38
N LEU A 385 -28.32 10.20 -40.37
CA LEU A 385 -28.58 10.98 -39.16
C LEU A 385 -30.06 10.82 -38.77
N PRO A 386 -30.38 10.47 -37.51
CA PRO A 386 -31.73 10.67 -36.97
C PRO A 386 -32.04 12.17 -37.00
N GLY A 387 -33.07 12.56 -37.75
CA GLY A 387 -33.38 13.97 -38.00
C GLY A 387 -33.98 14.70 -36.79
N ASP A 388 -33.83 16.03 -36.80
CA ASP A 388 -34.54 16.95 -35.91
C ASP A 388 -36.05 16.64 -35.84
N SER A 389 -36.58 16.49 -34.63
CA SER A 389 -37.99 16.70 -34.36
C SER A 389 -38.18 18.10 -33.76
N SER A 390 -38.90 18.93 -34.50
CA SER A 390 -39.09 20.35 -34.21
C SER A 390 -39.85 20.60 -32.90
N PHE A 391 -39.38 21.59 -32.15
CA PHE A 391 -40.25 22.33 -31.23
C PHE A 391 -41.45 22.92 -32.01
N GLN A 392 -42.67 22.65 -31.55
CA GLN A 392 -43.80 23.53 -31.79
C GLN A 392 -44.43 23.97 -30.47
N THR A 393 -44.58 25.28 -30.35
CA THR A 393 -45.26 25.97 -29.27
C THR A 393 -46.74 26.17 -29.59
N SER A 394 -47.65 25.69 -28.73
CA SER A 394 -48.92 26.34 -28.33
C SER A 394 -49.56 25.54 -27.22
#